data_AF-A0A060C421-F1
#
_entry.id   AF-A0A060C421-F1
#
_cell.length_a   1.000
_cell.length_b   1.000
_cell.length_c   1.000
_cell.angle_alpha   90.00
_cell.angle_beta   90.00
_cell.angle_gamma   90.00
#
_symmetry.space_group_name_H-M   'P 1'
#
loop_
_entity.id
_entity.type
_entity.pdbx_description
1 polymer ?
#
loop_
_entity_poly.entity_id
_entity_poly.type
_entity_poly.pdbx_seq_one_letter_code
_entity_poly.pdbx_strand_id
1 'polypeptide(L)'
;DPDVLRTYGVKRYINVIPNGVDFSLFKRTAEKMERAKALRHELGLDGRKVLLIVGRLGQEKGMDYVVSCLARYLANGGDQSVELVIAGDGPFKEELEKVIEKAGVADYVKLVGKVAHQDIYAYYFMADVLLS
;
A
#
# COMPACT_ATOMS: atom_id res chain seq x y z
N ASP A 1 -17.96 -13.54 -7.50
CA ASP A 1 -19.21 -13.11 -6.86
C ASP A 1 -20.29 -14.13 -7.18
N PRO A 2 -20.93 -14.77 -6.17
CA PRO A 2 -22.04 -15.71 -6.38
C PRO A 2 -23.17 -15.14 -7.23
N ASP A 3 -23.47 -13.84 -7.11
CA ASP A 3 -24.59 -13.22 -7.81
C ASP A 3 -24.31 -13.10 -9.30
N VAL A 4 -23.06 -12.85 -9.68
CA VAL A 4 -22.62 -12.88 -11.09
C VAL A 4 -22.73 -14.30 -11.67
N LEU A 5 -22.47 -15.35 -10.89
CA LEU A 5 -22.64 -16.72 -11.37
C LEU A 5 -24.13 -17.07 -11.58
N ARG A 6 -25.04 -16.46 -10.81
CA ARG A 6 -26.50 -16.62 -11.04
C ARG A 6 -26.94 -15.99 -12.35
N THR A 7 -26.40 -14.84 -12.74
CA THR A 7 -26.74 -14.21 -14.03
C THR A 7 -26.28 -15.04 -15.23
N TYR A 8 -25.24 -15.87 -15.07
CA TYR A 8 -24.81 -16.87 -16.06
C TYR A 8 -25.61 -18.18 -16.04
N GLY A 9 -26.71 -18.24 -15.27
CA GLY A 9 -27.62 -19.39 -15.24
C GLY A 9 -27.17 -20.54 -14.33
N VAL A 10 -26.20 -20.33 -13.44
CA VAL A 10 -25.78 -21.35 -12.47
C VAL A 10 -26.89 -21.54 -11.41
N LYS A 11 -27.61 -22.66 -11.50
CA LYS A 11 -28.71 -23.03 -10.59
C LYS A 11 -28.29 -23.89 -9.41
N ARG A 12 -27.13 -24.54 -9.48
CA ARG A 12 -26.60 -25.41 -8.42
C ARG A 12 -26.23 -24.62 -7.16
N TYR A 13 -26.07 -25.32 -6.04
CA TYR A 13 -25.60 -24.74 -4.79
C TYR A 13 -24.23 -24.08 -4.99
N ILE A 14 -24.09 -22.83 -4.52
CA ILE A 14 -22.85 -22.07 -4.58
C ILE A 14 -22.37 -21.90 -3.14
N ASN A 15 -21.17 -22.39 -2.85
CA ASN A 15 -20.50 -22.15 -1.58
C ASN A 15 -19.29 -21.25 -1.83
N VAL A 16 -19.21 -20.12 -1.11
CA VAL A 16 -18.03 -19.24 -1.18
C VAL A 16 -17.04 -19.71 -0.14
N ILE A 17 -15.90 -20.19 -0.60
CA ILE A 17 -14.77 -20.51 0.28
C ILE A 17 -13.83 -19.30 0.24
N PRO A 18 -13.77 -18.48 1.31
CA PRO A 18 -12.82 -17.39 1.37
C PRO A 18 -11.39 -17.94 1.36
N ASN A 19 -10.49 -17.25 0.66
CA ASN A 19 -9.07 -17.63 0.66
C ASN A 19 -8.48 -17.41 2.05
N GLY A 20 -7.77 -18.42 2.56
CA GLY A 20 -6.97 -18.28 3.77
C GLY A 20 -5.69 -17.47 3.52
N VAL A 21 -5.21 -16.79 4.54
CA VAL A 21 -3.91 -16.11 4.54
C VAL A 21 -3.05 -16.74 5.63
N ASP A 22 -1.80 -17.06 5.30
CA ASP A 22 -0.82 -17.53 6.30
C ASP A 22 -0.23 -16.35 7.08
N PHE A 23 -0.49 -16.32 8.39
CA PHE A 23 0.01 -15.28 9.29
C PHE A 23 1.40 -15.58 9.86
N SER A 24 2.02 -16.72 9.53
CA SER A 24 3.37 -17.09 9.98
C SER A 24 4.39 -15.98 9.67
N LEU A 25 4.25 -15.36 8.50
CA LEU A 25 5.08 -14.26 8.03
C LEU A 25 4.90 -12.99 8.88
N PHE A 26 3.73 -12.78 9.47
CA PHE A 26 3.37 -11.58 10.24
C PHE A 26 3.50 -11.77 11.76
N LYS A 27 4.11 -12.87 12.21
CA LYS A 27 4.50 -13.00 13.62
C LYS A 27 5.54 -11.95 13.99
N ARG A 28 5.27 -11.16 15.02
CA ARG A 28 6.21 -10.15 15.54
C ARG A 28 7.30 -10.83 16.38
N THR A 29 8.47 -11.02 15.77
CA THR A 29 9.70 -11.44 16.47
C THR A 29 10.64 -10.26 16.61
N ALA A 30 11.59 -10.33 17.55
CA ALA A 30 12.60 -9.26 17.72
C ALA A 30 13.36 -8.99 16.41
N GLU A 31 13.83 -10.04 15.74
CA GLU A 31 14.51 -9.97 14.43
C GLU A 31 13.69 -9.23 13.37
N LYS A 32 12.40 -9.57 13.23
CA LYS A 32 11.52 -8.94 12.24
C LYS A 32 11.23 -7.47 12.56
N MET A 33 11.11 -7.14 13.84
CA MET A 33 10.93 -5.75 14.27
C MET A 33 12.21 -4.93 14.02
N GLU A 34 13.39 -5.50 14.26
CA GLU A 34 14.66 -4.85 13.92
C GLU A 34 14.81 -4.68 12.40
N ARG A 35 14.44 -5.67 11.59
CA ARG A 35 14.42 -5.50 10.12
C ARG A 35 13.47 -4.38 9.68
N ALA A 36 12.29 -4.28 10.28
CA ALA A 36 11.33 -3.21 9.97
C ALA A 36 11.86 -1.82 10.36
N LYS A 37 12.54 -1.70 11.50
CA LYS A 37 13.24 -0.46 11.89
C LYS A 37 14.36 -0.11 10.92
N ALA A 38 15.19 -1.09 10.55
CA ALA A 38 16.26 -0.89 9.56
C ALA A 38 15.69 -0.43 8.21
N LEU A 39 14.57 -1.02 7.77
CA LEU A 39 13.87 -0.60 6.54
C LEU A 39 13.35 0.85 6.65
N ARG A 40 12.79 1.23 7.80
CA ARG A 40 12.35 2.61 8.06
C ARG A 40 13.52 3.60 7.93
N HIS A 41 14.68 3.25 8.49
CA HIS A 41 15.90 4.05 8.37
C HIS A 41 16.43 4.12 6.94
N GLU A 42 16.53 2.97 6.24
CA GLU A 42 16.96 2.87 4.83
C GLU A 42 16.14 3.75 3.90
N LEU A 43 14.85 3.91 4.19
CA LEU A 43 13.93 4.77 3.42
C LEU A 43 13.92 6.23 3.88
N GLY A 44 14.66 6.60 4.93
CA GLY A 44 14.67 7.95 5.50
C GLY A 44 13.37 8.33 6.20
N LEU A 45 12.68 7.36 6.81
CA LEU A 45 11.36 7.51 7.42
C LEU A 45 11.41 7.62 8.95
N ASP A 46 12.59 7.86 9.52
CA ASP A 46 12.76 8.05 10.96
C ASP A 46 12.02 9.32 11.43
N GLY A 47 11.18 9.17 12.46
CA GLY A 47 10.34 10.24 12.97
C GLY A 47 9.20 10.70 12.05
N ARG A 48 9.06 10.10 10.86
CA ARG A 48 7.95 10.36 9.92
C ARG A 48 6.71 9.55 10.29
N LYS A 49 5.50 9.97 9.89
CA LYS A 49 4.28 9.17 10.00
C LYS A 49 4.00 8.47 8.67
N VAL A 50 4.06 7.14 8.65
CA VAL A 50 4.07 6.36 7.41
C VAL A 50 2.67 5.83 7.08
N LEU A 51 2.10 6.31 5.98
CA LEU A 51 0.93 5.75 5.32
C LEU A 51 1.40 4.69 4.31
N LEU A 52 0.87 3.48 4.38
CA LEU A 52 1.26 2.39 3.50
C LEU A 52 0.12 1.98 2.57
N ILE A 53 0.44 1.80 1.29
CA ILE A 53 -0.37 1.05 0.33
C ILE A 53 0.44 -0.17 -0.11
N VAL A 54 -0.20 -1.34 -0.09
CA VAL A 54 0.40 -2.59 -0.61
C VAL A 54 -0.50 -3.17 -1.69
N GLY A 55 0.05 -3.45 -2.87
CA GLY A 55 -0.68 -4.18 -3.89
C GLY A 55 -0.25 -3.89 -5.33
N ARG A 56 -0.99 -4.43 -6.30
CA ARG A 56 -0.77 -4.15 -7.71
C ARG A 56 -1.14 -2.70 -8.03
N LEU A 57 -0.31 -2.00 -8.80
CA LEU A 57 -0.60 -0.66 -9.31
C LEU A 57 -1.53 -0.78 -10.53
N GLY A 58 -2.83 -0.93 -10.26
CA GLY A 58 -3.90 -0.86 -11.24
C GLY A 58 -4.67 0.45 -11.10
N GLN A 59 -5.15 1.01 -12.22
CA GLN A 59 -5.92 2.26 -12.19
C GLN A 59 -7.17 2.14 -11.31
N GLU A 60 -7.76 0.94 -11.24
CA GLU A 60 -8.92 0.63 -10.42
C GLU A 60 -8.66 0.68 -8.90
N LYS A 61 -7.40 0.86 -8.48
CA LYS A 61 -7.00 0.91 -7.06
C LYS A 61 -7.03 2.31 -6.45
N GLY A 62 -7.37 3.34 -7.22
CA GLY A 62 -7.59 4.70 -6.70
C GLY A 62 -6.37 5.34 -6.05
N MET A 63 -5.16 4.95 -6.46
CA MET A 63 -3.91 5.46 -5.87
C MET A 63 -3.69 6.95 -6.22
N ASP A 64 -4.17 7.38 -7.37
CA ASP A 64 -4.26 8.77 -7.79
C ASP A 64 -5.10 9.63 -6.83
N TYR A 65 -6.23 9.08 -6.37
CA TYR A 65 -7.07 9.74 -5.37
C TYR A 65 -6.34 9.94 -4.05
N VAL A 66 -5.59 8.93 -3.57
CA VAL A 66 -4.79 9.06 -2.33
C VAL A 66 -3.71 10.13 -2.47
N VAL A 67 -3.00 10.18 -3.61
CA VAL A 67 -2.01 11.23 -3.90
C VAL A 67 -2.66 12.61 -3.87
N SER A 68 -3.83 12.77 -4.49
CA SER A 68 -4.57 14.04 -4.46
C SER A 68 -5.00 14.45 -3.04
N CYS A 69 -5.37 13.48 -2.20
CA CYS A 69 -5.70 13.72 -0.80
C CYS A 69 -4.48 14.16 0.00
N LEU A 70 -3.33 13.53 -0.22
CA LEU A 70 -2.07 13.91 0.41
C LEU A 70 -1.68 15.35 0.03
N ALA A 71 -1.73 15.69 -1.26
CA ALA A 71 -1.44 17.03 -1.73
C ALA A 71 -2.37 18.08 -1.10
N ARG A 72 -3.68 17.79 -1.05
CA ARG A 72 -4.65 18.67 -0.41
C ARG A 72 -4.40 18.79 1.09
N TYR A 73 -4.04 17.69 1.77
CA TYR A 73 -3.72 17.71 3.20
C TYR A 73 -2.53 18.61 3.49
N LEU A 74 -1.43 18.44 2.76
CA LEU A 74 -0.21 19.24 2.92
C LEU A 74 -0.46 20.72 2.60
N ALA A 75 -1.19 21.02 1.52
CA ALA A 75 -1.51 22.40 1.12
C ALA A 75 -2.37 23.15 2.15
N ASN A 76 -3.16 22.44 2.96
CA ASN A 76 -4.00 23.03 4.01
C ASN A 76 -3.29 23.09 5.38
N GLY A 77 -1.95 23.05 5.41
CA GLY A 77 -1.17 23.12 6.65
C GLY A 77 -1.13 21.80 7.42
N GLY A 78 -1.32 20.67 6.74
CA GLY A 78 -1.16 19.34 7.31
C GLY A 78 0.25 19.08 7.84
N ASP A 79 0.37 18.03 8.65
CA ASP A 79 1.63 17.60 9.26
C ASP A 79 2.62 17.17 8.18
N GLN A 80 3.71 17.93 8.06
CA GLN A 80 4.76 17.72 7.07
C GLN A 80 5.65 16.50 7.39
N SER A 81 5.41 15.82 8.52
CA SER A 81 6.05 14.54 8.85
C SER A 81 5.38 13.34 8.19
N VAL A 82 4.22 13.51 7.56
CA VAL A 82 3.49 12.41 6.89
C VAL A 82 4.16 12.03 5.58
N GLU A 83 4.33 10.72 5.37
CA GLU A 83 4.93 10.10 4.19
C GLU A 83 4.02 9.00 3.65
N LEU A 84 3.85 8.93 2.34
CA LEU A 84 3.13 7.86 1.67
C LEU A 84 4.11 6.87 1.04
N VAL A 85 4.08 5.62 1.50
CA VAL A 85 4.85 4.52 0.92
C VAL A 85 3.92 3.63 0.11
N ILE A 86 4.26 3.41 -1.15
CA ILE A 86 3.49 2.55 -2.05
C ILE A 86 4.38 1.36 -2.44
N ALA A 87 4.05 0.19 -1.86
CA ALA A 87 4.72 -1.08 -2.11
C ALA A 87 3.92 -1.91 -3.12
N GLY A 88 4.37 -1.89 -4.36
CA GLY A 88 3.59 -2.40 -5.46
C GLY A 88 4.21 -2.14 -6.81
N ASP A 89 3.78 -2.91 -7.79
CA ASP A 89 4.11 -2.67 -9.20
C ASP A 89 2.88 -2.97 -10.07
N GLY A 90 2.88 -2.46 -11.30
CA GLY A 90 1.77 -2.66 -12.21
C GLY A 90 1.72 -1.64 -13.34
N PRO A 91 0.79 -1.84 -14.28
CA PRO A 91 0.69 -1.02 -15.49
C PRO A 91 0.42 0.47 -15.22
N PHE A 92 -0.08 0.82 -14.03
CA PHE A 92 -0.37 2.20 -13.68
C PHE A 92 0.84 2.97 -13.11
N LYS A 93 2.01 2.34 -12.97
CA LYS A 93 3.18 2.94 -12.31
C LYS A 93 3.60 4.28 -12.94
N GLU A 94 3.81 4.31 -14.25
CA GLU A 94 4.29 5.51 -14.95
C GLU A 94 3.28 6.67 -14.88
N GLU A 95 1.99 6.36 -14.91
CA GLU A 95 0.95 7.38 -14.79
C GLU A 95 0.84 7.89 -13.35
N LEU A 96 0.99 7.01 -12.36
CA LEU A 96 1.05 7.39 -10.95
C LEU A 96 2.25 8.30 -10.66
N GLU A 97 3.42 8.02 -11.21
CA GLU A 97 4.59 8.92 -11.14
C GLU A 97 4.25 10.32 -11.67
N LYS A 98 3.61 10.42 -12.84
CA LYS A 98 3.16 11.72 -13.38
C LYS A 98 2.15 12.42 -12.48
N VAL A 99 1.23 11.67 -11.85
CA VAL A 99 0.24 12.25 -10.92
C VAL A 99 0.93 12.82 -9.69
N ILE A 100 1.91 12.11 -9.13
CA ILE A 100 2.71 12.55 -7.98
C ILE A 100 3.47 13.84 -8.30
N GLU A 101 4.15 13.87 -9.44
CA GLU A 101 4.89 15.05 -9.93
C GLU A 101 3.96 16.26 -10.13
N LYS A 102 2.84 16.05 -10.85
CA LYS A 102 1.86 17.12 -11.10
C LYS A 102 1.21 17.65 -9.82
N ALA A 103 1.06 16.80 -8.81
CA ALA A 103 0.51 17.17 -7.51
C ALA A 103 1.53 17.90 -6.61
N GLY A 104 2.81 17.94 -6.99
CA GLY A 104 3.86 18.64 -6.25
C GLY A 104 4.21 17.98 -4.91
N VAL A 105 4.01 16.66 -4.79
CA VAL A 105 4.21 15.90 -3.53
C VAL A 105 5.25 14.79 -3.65
N ALA A 106 6.13 14.84 -4.67
CA ALA A 106 7.15 13.83 -4.90
C ALA A 106 8.03 13.56 -3.65
N ASP A 107 8.36 14.61 -2.89
CA ASP A 107 9.16 14.49 -1.67
C ASP A 107 8.46 13.78 -0.49
N TYR A 108 7.14 13.58 -0.59
CA TYR A 108 6.29 12.95 0.44
C TYR A 108 5.77 11.57 0.01
N VAL A 109 6.20 11.07 -1.17
CA VAL A 109 5.75 9.80 -1.72
C VAL A 109 6.95 8.93 -2.11
N LYS A 110 7.00 7.71 -1.58
CA LYS A 110 8.01 6.71 -1.92
C LYS A 110 7.36 5.55 -2.66
N LEU A 111 7.62 5.47 -3.97
CA LEU A 111 7.31 4.30 -4.79
C LEU A 111 8.43 3.26 -4.66
N VAL A 112 8.23 2.22 -3.86
CA VAL A 112 9.29 1.22 -3.60
C VAL A 112 9.32 0.10 -4.65
N GLY A 113 8.31 0.04 -5.51
CA GLY A 113 8.20 -0.98 -6.53
C GLY A 113 7.80 -2.36 -5.99
N LYS A 114 8.14 -3.41 -6.74
CA LYS A 114 7.82 -4.79 -6.38
C LYS A 114 8.62 -5.25 -5.16
N VAL A 115 7.90 -5.65 -4.11
CA VAL A 115 8.48 -6.22 -2.89
C VAL A 115 8.35 -7.75 -2.92
N ALA A 116 9.40 -8.46 -2.53
CA ALA A 116 9.35 -9.92 -2.40
C ALA A 116 8.37 -10.33 -1.29
N HIS A 117 7.62 -11.41 -1.50
CA HIS A 117 6.57 -11.83 -0.57
C HIS A 117 7.12 -12.02 0.86
N GLN A 118 8.28 -12.62 1.00
CA GLN A 118 8.94 -12.85 2.29
C GLN A 118 9.35 -11.58 3.03
N ASP A 119 9.44 -10.43 2.36
CA ASP A 119 9.87 -9.16 2.95
C ASP A 119 8.70 -8.21 3.22
N ILE A 120 7.49 -8.53 2.75
CA ILE A 120 6.36 -7.60 2.83
C ILE A 120 5.99 -7.26 4.27
N TYR A 121 6.20 -8.20 5.21
CA TYR A 121 5.91 -7.97 6.62
C TYR A 121 6.65 -6.73 7.17
N ALA A 122 7.86 -6.45 6.67
CA ALA A 122 8.66 -5.33 7.15
C ALA A 122 7.99 -4.00 6.80
N TYR A 123 7.36 -3.91 5.63
CA TYR A 123 6.59 -2.74 5.21
C TYR A 123 5.36 -2.54 6.10
N TYR A 124 4.62 -3.62 6.38
CA TYR A 124 3.48 -3.55 7.30
C TYR A 124 3.88 -3.16 8.73
N PHE A 125 5.04 -3.61 9.20
CA PHE A 125 5.49 -3.33 10.57
C PHE A 125 6.11 -1.94 10.73
N MET A 126 6.73 -1.37 9.70
CA MET A 126 7.27 -0.01 9.75
C MET A 126 6.19 1.06 9.59
N ALA A 127 5.04 0.71 9.02
CA ALA A 127 3.94 1.62 8.75
C ALA A 127 3.11 1.93 9.99
N ASP A 128 2.56 3.15 10.03
CA ASP A 128 1.67 3.59 11.10
C ASP A 128 0.20 3.40 10.71
N VAL A 129 -0.13 3.51 9.42
CA VAL A 129 -1.48 3.32 8.87
C VAL A 129 -1.41 2.56 7.54
N LEU A 130 -2.33 1.61 7.34
CA LEU A 130 -2.56 0.95 6.06
C LEU A 130 -3.77 1.57 5.35
N LEU A 131 -3.63 1.92 4.07
CA LEU A 131 -4.70 2.36 3.18
C LEU A 131 -5.02 1.23 2.19
N SER A 132 -6.29 0.80 2.11
CA SER A 132 -6.75 -0.29 1.21
C SER A 132 -8.03 0.06 0.48
#